data_AF-A0A2M9J1X6-F1
#
_entry.id   AF-A0A2M9J1X6-F1
#
_cell.length_a   1.000
_cell.length_b   1.000
_cell.length_c   1.000
_cell.angle_alpha   90.00
_cell.angle_beta   90.00
_cell.angle_gamma   90.00
#
_symmetry.space_group_name_H-M   'P 1'
#
loop_
_entity.id
_entity.type
_entity.pdbx_description
1 polymer ?
#
loop_
_entity_poly.entity_id
_entity_poly.type
_entity_poly.pdbx_seq_one_letter_code
_entity_poly.pdbx_strand_id
1 'polypeptide(L)' 'MGLFSRKQPEIIVTGAEIDAAARAIANNDSGPADRLCDRAGADSQRVAMAILARSVDYTPQED' A
#
# COMPACT_ATOMS: atom_id res chain seq x y z
N MET A 1 -13.81 -31.02 17.17
CA MET A 1 -14.62 -30.08 16.37
C MET A 1 -13.69 -28.98 15.87
N GLY A 2 -13.28 -29.06 14.61
CA GLY A 2 -12.23 -28.20 14.04
C GLY A 2 -12.74 -26.78 13.79
N LEU A 3 -12.09 -25.80 14.43
CA LEU A 3 -12.23 -24.40 14.07
C LEU A 3 -11.53 -24.20 12.72
N PHE A 4 -12.28 -24.31 11.63
CA PHE A 4 -11.83 -23.80 10.34
C PHE A 4 -11.66 -22.28 10.48
N SER A 5 -10.47 -21.84 10.87
CA SER A 5 -10.04 -20.46 10.66
C SER A 5 -10.14 -20.21 9.17
N ARG A 6 -11.22 -19.54 8.75
CA ARG A 6 -11.27 -18.88 7.44
C ARG A 6 -10.18 -17.82 7.48
N LYS A 7 -8.95 -18.19 7.09
CA LYS A 7 -7.94 -17.21 6.72
C LYS A 7 -8.62 -16.36 5.66
N GLN A 8 -8.83 -15.08 5.97
CA GLN A 8 -9.32 -14.16 4.97
C GLN A 8 -8.37 -14.22 3.78
N PRO A 9 -8.87 -14.19 2.53
CA PRO A 9 -8.00 -14.24 1.38
C PRO A 9 -6.97 -13.12 1.49
N GLU A 10 -5.69 -13.47 1.53
CA GLU A 10 -4.60 -12.51 1.50
C GLU A 10 -4.69 -11.76 0.16
N ILE A 11 -5.09 -10.49 0.21
CA ILE A 11 -5.14 -9.65 -0.98
C ILE A 11 -3.70 -9.33 -1.35
N ILE A 12 -3.24 -9.92 -2.46
CA ILE A 12 -1.92 -9.64 -3.01
C ILE A 12 -1.97 -8.25 -3.66
N VAL A 13 -1.48 -7.25 -2.95
CA VAL A 13 -1.28 -5.92 -3.50
C VAL A 13 -0.20 -5.97 -4.57
N THR A 14 -0.51 -5.45 -5.76
CA THR A 14 0.38 -5.50 -6.91
C THR A 14 1.38 -4.35 -6.93
N GLY A 15 2.49 -4.52 -7.66
CA GLY A 15 3.45 -3.45 -7.88
C GLY A 15 2.84 -2.24 -8.60
N ALA A 16 1.85 -2.42 -9.48
CA ALA A 16 1.19 -1.29 -10.16
C ALA A 16 0.35 -0.45 -9.18
N GLU A 17 -0.35 -1.10 -8.24
CA GLU A 17 -1.15 -0.40 -7.21
C GLU A 17 -0.26 0.39 -6.24
N ILE A 18 0.88 -0.18 -5.83
CA ILE A 18 1.88 0.53 -5.01
C ILE A 18 2.41 1.76 -5.74
N ASP A 19 2.66 1.65 -7.05
CA ASP A 19 3.16 2.76 -7.85
C ASP A 19 2.14 3.91 -7.96
N ALA A 20 0.88 3.57 -8.22
CA ALA A 20 -0.20 4.54 -8.29
C ALA A 20 -0.41 5.26 -6.94
N ALA A 21 -0.37 4.51 -5.83
CA ALA A 21 -0.47 5.08 -4.49
C ALA A 21 0.72 5.98 -4.15
N ALA A 22 1.94 5.58 -4.53
CA ALA A 22 3.14 6.38 -4.30
C ALA A 22 3.12 7.71 -5.05
N ARG A 23 2.65 7.71 -6.32
CA ARG A 23 2.43 8.94 -7.09
C ARG A 23 1.37 9.83 -6.46
N ALA A 24 0.30 9.24 -5.91
CA ALA A 24 -0.73 10.01 -5.23
C ALA A 24 -0.16 10.71 -3.98
N ILE A 25 0.62 10.00 -3.16
CA ILE A 25 1.30 10.59 -1.99
C ILE A 25 2.19 11.75 -2.39
N ALA A 26 2.99 11.61 -3.46
CA ALA A 26 3.84 12.70 -3.94
C ALA A 26 3.05 13.95 -4.37
N ASN A 27 1.76 13.79 -4.71
CA ASN A 27 0.84 14.88 -5.01
C ASN A 27 -0.02 15.29 -3.79
N ASN A 28 0.40 14.95 -2.56
CA ASN A 28 -0.33 15.18 -1.30
C ASN A 28 -1.70 14.48 -1.20
N ASP A 29 -1.92 13.36 -1.91
CA ASP A 29 -3.11 12.52 -1.76
C ASP A 29 -2.75 11.15 -1.14
N SER A 30 -3.02 11.02 0.16
CA SER A 30 -2.82 9.75 0.90
C SER A 30 -3.99 8.77 0.76
N GLY A 31 -5.14 9.19 0.23
CA GLY A 31 -6.35 8.37 0.19
C GLY A 31 -6.19 7.03 -0.54
N PRO A 32 -5.51 6.97 -1.69
CA PRO A 32 -5.21 5.70 -2.37
C PRO A 32 -4.32 4.77 -1.55
N ALA A 33 -3.35 5.31 -0.80
CA ALA A 33 -2.46 4.52 0.04
C ALA A 33 -3.21 3.93 1.25
N ASP A 34 -4.05 4.71 1.91
CA ASP A 34 -4.86 4.25 3.05
C ASP A 34 -5.78 3.09 2.65
N ARG A 35 -6.49 3.22 1.51
CA ARG A 35 -7.33 2.14 0.97
C ARG A 35 -6.54 0.89 0.61
N LEU A 36 -5.30 1.05 0.14
CA LEU A 36 -4.43 -0.07 -0.21
C LEU A 36 -3.97 -0.82 1.03
N CYS A 37 -3.60 -0.08 2.08
CA CYS A 37 -3.20 -0.62 3.37
C CYS A 37 -4.37 -1.34 4.06
N ASP A 38 -5.57 -0.76 4.05
CA ASP A 38 -6.79 -1.39 4.60
C ASP A 38 -7.12 -2.70 3.86
N ARG A 39 -6.99 -2.71 2.53
CA ARG A 39 -7.16 -3.93 1.72
C ARG A 39 -6.09 -4.98 2.00
N ALA A 40 -4.85 -4.57 2.26
CA ALA A 40 -3.74 -5.48 2.53
C ALA A 40 -3.86 -6.20 3.89
N GLY A 41 -4.62 -5.64 4.83
CA GLY A 41 -4.87 -6.25 6.13
C GLY A 41 -3.58 -6.53 6.90
N ALA A 42 -3.23 -7.80 7.08
CA ALA A 42 -2.03 -8.24 7.80
C ALA A 42 -0.72 -7.76 7.12
N ASP A 43 -0.74 -7.55 5.80
CA ASP A 43 0.41 -7.06 5.03
C ASP A 43 0.48 -5.52 4.95
N SER A 44 -0.43 -4.81 5.60
CA SER A 44 -0.53 -3.34 5.56
C SER A 44 0.80 -2.64 5.84
N GLN A 45 1.58 -3.09 6.83
CA GLN A 45 2.88 -2.51 7.15
C GLN A 45 3.90 -2.70 6.02
N ARG A 46 3.91 -3.87 5.37
CA ARG A 46 4.78 -4.16 4.23
C ARG A 46 4.41 -3.28 3.03
N VAL A 47 3.12 -3.13 2.79
CA VAL A 47 2.56 -2.30 1.70
C VAL A 47 2.86 -0.82 1.94
N ALA A 48 2.63 -0.31 3.15
CA ALA A 48 2.94 1.07 3.52
C ALA A 48 4.42 1.41 3.29
N MET A 49 5.34 0.54 3.74
CA MET A 49 6.77 0.69 3.49
C MET A 49 7.10 0.70 2.00
N ALA A 50 6.48 -0.17 1.19
CA ALA A 50 6.71 -0.21 -0.24
C ALA A 50 6.20 1.04 -0.97
N ILE A 51 5.05 1.58 -0.55
CA ILE A 51 4.51 2.85 -1.08
C ILE A 51 5.44 4.01 -0.73
N LEU A 52 5.84 4.12 0.53
CA LEU A 52 6.72 5.19 1.01
C LEU A 52 8.09 5.17 0.33
N ALA A 53 8.68 3.98 0.14
CA ALA A 53 9.95 3.85 -0.56
C ALA A 53 9.87 4.38 -2.00
N ARG A 54 8.76 4.11 -2.70
CA ARG A 54 8.52 4.59 -4.07
C ARG A 54 8.10 6.04 -4.16
N SER A 55 7.44 6.60 -3.15
CA SER A 55 7.01 8.00 -3.19
C SER A 55 8.19 8.96 -3.18
N VAL A 56 9.33 8.54 -2.63
CA VAL A 56 10.59 9.31 -2.70
C VAL A 56 11.01 9.56 -4.14
N ASP A 57 10.87 8.57 -5.04
CA ASP A 57 11.19 8.72 -6.46
C ASP A 57 10.28 9.73 -7.19
N TYR A 58 9.10 10.00 -6.63
CA TYR A 58 8.09 10.88 -7.21
C TYR A 58 8.00 12.25 -6.54
N THR A 59 8.66 12.43 -5.40
CA THR A 59 8.67 13.72 -4.71
C THR A 59 9.64 14.64 -5.45
N PRO A 60 9.20 15.80 -5.99
CA PRO A 60 10.12 16.74 -6.60
C PRO A 60 11.15 17.17 -5.55
N GLN A 61 12.43 16.96 -5.87
CA GLN A 61 13.53 17.46 -5.07
C GLN A 61 13.59 18.96 -5.34
N GLU A 62 13.25 19.79 -4.36
CA GLU A 62 13.55 21.23 -4.45
C GLU A 62 15.08 21.37 -4.42
N ASP A 63 15.67 21.86 -5.52
CA ASP A 63 17.09 22.21 -5.63
C ASP A 63 17.47 23.40 -4.73
#